data_AF-A0A1H9UCY5-F1
#
_entry.id   AF-A0A1H9UCY5-F1
#
_cell.length_a   1.000
_cell.length_b   1.000
_cell.length_c   1.000
_cell.angle_alpha   90.00
_cell.angle_beta   90.00
_cell.angle_gamma   90.00
#
_symmetry.space_group_name_H-M   'P 1'
#
loop_
_entity.id
_entity.type
_entity.pdbx_description
1 polymer ?
#
loop_
_entity_poly.entity_id
_entity_poly.type
_entity_poly.pdbx_seq_one_letter_code
_entity_poly.pdbx_strand_id
1 'polypeptide(L)'
;MKAIMKEMGSVIAVSYTVLSITLLVVEWISNGIIVPAQQNLLMQFGFTVLFVGILYLQQFFESISPLVVGLIQLIVAEAVVMLVVYLTSFFTAIHPDGYRDLFVTTLIPFMIGALIYYGYLFCQVRQNNRLLKRLQDE
;
A
#
# COMPACT_ATOMS: atom_id res chain seq x y z
N MET A 1 5.73 -24.58 8.06
CA MET A 1 6.44 -24.07 6.87
C MET A 1 5.98 -22.67 6.44
N LYS A 2 4.69 -22.45 6.13
CA LYS A 2 4.17 -21.11 5.75
C LYS A 2 4.45 -20.00 6.79
N ALA A 3 4.31 -20.28 8.08
CA ALA A 3 4.57 -19.31 9.15
C ALA A 3 6.05 -18.89 9.21
N ILE A 4 6.97 -19.85 9.18
CA ILE A 4 8.42 -19.59 9.18
C ILE A 4 8.83 -18.73 7.98
N MET A 5 8.28 -19.03 6.81
CA MET A 5 8.56 -18.27 5.59
C MET A 5 8.04 -16.82 5.65
N LYS A 6 6.89 -16.60 6.30
CA LYS A 6 6.35 -15.25 6.56
C LYS A 6 7.27 -14.46 7.51
N GLU A 7 7.68 -15.08 8.61
CA GLU A 7 8.58 -14.44 9.59
C GLU A 7 9.91 -14.07 8.96
N MET A 8 10.53 -14.99 8.21
CA MET A 8 11.78 -14.72 7.48
C MET A 8 11.62 -13.57 6.48
N GLY A 9 10.53 -13.55 5.69
CA GLY A 9 10.26 -12.46 4.76
C GLY A 9 10.12 -11.11 5.44
N SER A 10 9.41 -11.06 6.58
CA SER A 10 9.26 -9.84 7.38
C SER A 10 10.60 -9.35 7.92
N VAL A 11 11.42 -10.25 8.46
CA VAL A 11 12.75 -9.91 9.00
C VAL A 11 13.67 -9.38 7.89
N ILE A 12 13.66 -9.99 6.70
CA ILE A 12 14.45 -9.53 5.55
C ILE A 12 14.00 -8.14 5.12
N ALA A 13 12.69 -7.90 4.98
CA ALA A 13 12.16 -6.61 4.58
C ALA A 13 12.54 -5.51 5.57
N VAL A 14 12.29 -5.73 6.86
CA VAL A 14 12.63 -4.76 7.92
C VAL A 14 14.13 -4.48 7.95
N SER A 15 14.95 -5.53 7.92
CA SER A 15 16.41 -5.39 7.97
C SER A 15 16.94 -4.63 6.75
N TYR A 16 16.45 -4.94 5.56
CA TYR A 16 16.83 -4.25 4.32
C TYR A 16 16.43 -2.78 4.35
N THR A 17 15.22 -2.45 4.82
CA THR A 17 14.76 -1.06 4.95
C THR A 17 15.63 -0.29 5.95
N VAL A 18 15.90 -0.86 7.13
CA VAL A 18 16.75 -0.22 8.15
C VAL A 18 18.16 0.02 7.62
N LEU A 19 18.77 -0.98 6.97
CA LEU A 19 20.10 -0.84 6.37
C LEU A 19 20.12 0.25 5.28
N SER A 20 19.13 0.26 4.40
CA SER A 20 19.06 1.23 3.28
C SER A 20 18.89 2.65 3.78
N ILE A 21 18.01 2.89 4.76
CA ILE A 21 17.82 4.22 5.37
C ILE A 21 19.08 4.66 6.12
N THR A 22 19.71 3.75 6.87
CA THR A 22 20.95 4.05 7.60
C THR A 22 22.06 4.48 6.64
N LEU A 23 22.23 3.75 5.53
CA LEU A 23 23.22 4.08 4.51
C LEU A 23 22.96 5.46 3.89
N LEU A 24 21.69 5.74 3.56
CA LEU A 24 21.24 7.05 3.05
C LEU A 24 21.59 8.20 4.01
N VAL A 25 21.33 8.02 5.30
CA VAL A 25 21.63 9.03 6.33
C VAL A 25 23.14 9.25 6.46
N VAL A 26 23.93 8.17 6.47
CA VAL A 26 25.40 8.25 6.53
C VAL A 26 25.97 8.96 5.30
N GLU A 27 25.49 8.63 4.10
CA GLU A 27 25.91 9.27 2.86
C GLU A 27 25.54 10.76 2.84
N TRP A 28 24.36 11.12 3.34
CA TRP A 28 23.95 12.52 3.44
C TRP A 28 24.84 13.30 4.42
N ILE A 29 25.16 12.74 5.59
CA ILE A 29 26.06 13.38 6.57
C ILE A 29 27.48 13.52 6.00
N SER A 30 27.97 12.49 5.31
CA SER A 30 29.36 12.46 4.84
C SER A 30 29.60 13.32 3.59
N ASN A 31 28.64 13.37 2.66
CA ASN A 31 28.82 14.05 1.37
C ASN A 31 28.09 15.40 1.30
N GLY A 32 27.16 15.69 2.22
CA GLY A 32 26.40 16.95 2.27
C GLY A 32 25.42 17.17 1.11
N ILE A 33 25.35 16.25 0.15
CA ILE A 33 24.52 16.34 -1.06
C ILE A 33 23.64 15.10 -1.14
N ILE A 34 22.34 15.30 -1.38
CA ILE A 34 21.41 14.21 -1.67
C ILE A 34 21.28 14.06 -3.19
N VAL A 35 21.62 12.88 -3.71
CA VAL A 35 21.47 12.54 -5.13
C VAL A 35 19.97 12.33 -5.44
N PRO A 36 19.46 12.69 -6.64
CA PRO A 36 18.05 12.48 -6.99
C PRO A 36 17.52 11.05 -6.75
N ALA A 37 18.37 10.03 -6.96
CA ALA A 37 18.02 8.64 -6.66
C ALA A 37 17.73 8.40 -5.16
N GLN A 38 18.50 9.04 -4.28
CA GLN A 38 18.33 8.97 -2.83
C GLN A 38 17.05 9.71 -2.39
N GLN A 39 16.73 10.85 -3.02
CA GLN A 39 15.47 11.57 -2.79
C GLN A 39 14.25 10.71 -3.19
N ASN A 40 14.31 10.04 -4.35
CA ASN A 40 13.26 9.13 -4.78
C ASN A 40 13.05 7.96 -3.82
N LEU A 41 14.14 7.36 -3.31
CA LEU A 41 14.05 6.28 -2.32
C LEU A 41 13.40 6.75 -1.01
N LEU A 42 13.77 7.92 -0.50
CA LEU A 42 13.17 8.49 0.70
C LEU A 42 11.70 8.83 0.49
N MET A 43 11.34 9.37 -0.67
CA MET A 43 9.95 9.67 -1.02
C MET A 43 9.10 8.40 -1.12
N GLN A 44 9.61 7.34 -1.76
CA GLN A 44 8.94 6.05 -1.83
C GLN A 44 8.76 5.41 -0.46
N PHE A 45 9.77 5.51 0.41
CA PHE A 45 9.64 5.07 1.80
C PHE A 45 8.55 5.86 2.55
N GLY A 46 8.54 7.19 2.40
CA GLY A 46 7.50 8.05 2.97
C GLY A 46 6.09 7.69 2.51
N PHE A 47 5.89 7.47 1.21
CA PHE A 47 4.60 7.00 0.69
C PHE A 47 4.24 5.63 1.23
N THR A 48 5.19 4.70 1.34
CA THR A 48 4.93 3.35 1.90
C THR A 48 4.42 3.45 3.33
N VAL A 49 5.04 4.28 4.17
CA VAL A 49 4.59 4.52 5.55
C VAL A 49 3.17 5.10 5.58
N LEU A 50 2.88 6.07 4.72
CA LEU A 50 1.53 6.67 4.61
C LEU A 50 0.48 5.64 4.19
N PHE A 51 0.75 4.84 3.14
CA PHE A 51 -0.15 3.79 2.69
C PHE A 51 -0.42 2.76 3.79
N VAL A 52 0.62 2.28 4.47
CA VAL A 52 0.47 1.34 5.59
C VAL A 52 -0.34 1.98 6.72
N GLY A 53 -0.08 3.24 7.07
CA GLY A 53 -0.85 3.97 8.07
C GLY A 53 -2.34 4.05 7.72
N ILE A 54 -2.67 4.34 6.47
CA ILE A 54 -4.06 4.38 5.98
C ILE A 54 -4.72 3.00 6.05
N LEU A 55 -4.00 1.94 5.69
CA LEU A 55 -4.49 0.56 5.83
C LEU A 55 -4.78 0.21 7.28
N TYR A 56 -3.95 0.64 8.24
CA TYR A 56 -4.20 0.44 9.67
C TYR A 56 -5.45 1.17 10.17
N LEU A 57 -5.95 2.19 9.48
CA LEU A 57 -7.23 2.83 9.82
C LEU A 57 -8.44 1.92 9.53
N GLN A 58 -8.28 0.83 8.76
CA GLN A 58 -9.37 -0.10 8.42
C GLN A 58 -10.05 -0.67 9.66
N GLN A 59 -9.28 -0.92 10.73
CA GLN A 59 -9.77 -1.51 11.97
C GLN A 59 -10.84 -0.67 12.68
N PHE A 60 -10.95 0.63 12.35
CA PHE A 60 -11.97 1.50 12.94
C PHE A 60 -13.33 1.41 12.22
N PHE A 61 -13.41 0.73 11.06
CA PHE A 61 -14.59 0.66 10.21
C PHE A 61 -15.17 -0.76 10.10
N GLU A 62 -15.14 -1.53 11.19
CA GLU A 62 -15.59 -2.94 11.22
C GLU A 62 -17.05 -3.14 10.79
N SER A 63 -17.90 -2.10 10.90
CA SER A 63 -19.31 -2.15 10.52
C SER A 63 -19.58 -1.92 9.03
N ILE A 64 -18.56 -1.54 8.25
CA ILE A 64 -18.69 -1.21 6.83
C ILE A 64 -18.13 -2.35 5.99
N SER A 65 -18.74 -2.60 4.82
CA SER A 65 -18.21 -3.58 3.86
C SER A 65 -16.71 -3.34 3.59
N PRO A 66 -15.84 -4.35 3.70
CA PRO A 66 -14.40 -4.21 3.51
C PRO A 66 -14.01 -3.52 2.19
N LEU A 67 -14.82 -3.70 1.15
CA LEU A 67 -14.63 -3.06 -0.16
C LEU A 67 -14.88 -1.56 -0.13
N VAL A 68 -15.92 -1.13 0.58
CA VAL A 68 -16.23 0.31 0.72
C VAL A 68 -15.14 0.98 1.55
N VAL A 69 -14.66 0.33 2.60
CA VAL A 69 -13.51 0.83 3.39
C VAL A 69 -12.26 0.91 2.52
N GLY A 70 -11.96 -0.13 1.72
CA GLY A 70 -10.85 -0.11 0.77
C GLY A 70 -10.95 1.01 -0.26
N LEU A 71 -12.14 1.28 -0.80
CA LEU A 71 -12.36 2.39 -1.74
C LEU A 71 -12.13 3.76 -1.08
N ILE A 72 -12.63 3.95 0.14
CA ILE A 72 -12.39 5.17 0.92
C ILE A 72 -10.89 5.34 1.18
N GLN A 73 -10.21 4.27 1.58
CA GLN A 73 -8.77 4.28 1.83
C GLN A 73 -7.97 4.62 0.57
N LEU A 74 -8.39 4.11 -0.60
CA LEU A 74 -7.78 4.49 -1.88
C LEU A 74 -7.91 5.99 -2.12
N ILE A 75 -9.12 6.54 -2.01
CA ILE A 75 -9.39 7.96 -2.22
C ILE A 75 -8.57 8.82 -1.26
N VAL A 76 -8.51 8.43 0.02
CA VAL A 76 -7.73 9.15 1.04
C VAL A 76 -6.24 9.07 0.75
N ALA A 77 -5.72 7.88 0.40
CA ALA A 77 -4.31 7.71 0.08
C ALA A 77 -3.91 8.53 -1.14
N GLU A 78 -4.73 8.49 -2.18
CA GLU A 78 -4.52 9.26 -3.40
C GLU A 78 -4.58 10.77 -3.14
N ALA A 79 -5.54 11.24 -2.33
CA ALA A 79 -5.61 12.65 -1.94
C ALA A 79 -4.36 13.09 -1.14
N VAL A 80 -3.91 12.28 -0.17
CA VAL A 80 -2.72 12.58 0.63
C VAL A 80 -1.47 12.60 -0.23
N VAL A 81 -1.31 11.61 -1.12
CA VAL A 81 -0.15 11.49 -2.00
C VAL A 81 -0.13 12.66 -2.99
N MET A 82 -1.25 12.98 -3.62
CA MET A 82 -1.38 14.15 -4.52
C MET A 82 -1.07 15.46 -3.78
N LEU A 83 -1.50 15.59 -2.52
CA LEU A 83 -1.18 16.75 -1.68
C LEU A 83 0.32 16.85 -1.40
N VAL A 84 0.98 15.74 -1.05
CA VAL A 84 2.43 15.73 -0.81
C VAL A 84 3.18 16.10 -2.09
N VAL A 85 2.81 15.51 -3.22
CA VAL A 85 3.39 15.84 -4.53
C VAL A 85 3.19 17.32 -4.87
N TYR A 86 1.98 17.84 -4.67
CA TYR A 86 1.69 19.27 -4.84
C TYR A 86 2.57 20.16 -3.97
N LEU A 87 2.76 19.82 -2.69
CA LEU A 87 3.64 20.56 -1.80
C LEU A 87 5.12 20.47 -2.23
N THR A 88 5.57 19.33 -2.73
CA THR A 88 6.93 19.19 -3.26
C THR A 88 7.16 19.96 -4.57
N SER A 89 6.09 20.25 -5.32
CA SER A 89 6.18 21.02 -6.58
C SER A 89 6.71 22.44 -6.38
N PHE A 90 6.57 23.01 -5.18
CA PHE A 90 7.12 24.32 -4.83
C PHE A 90 8.65 24.30 -4.66
N PHE A 91 9.24 23.14 -4.40
CA PHE A 91 10.68 22.98 -4.15
C PHE A 91 11.41 22.30 -5.30
N THR A 92 10.70 21.48 -6.09
CA THR A 92 11.26 20.66 -7.17
C THR A 92 10.34 20.62 -8.38
N ALA A 93 10.92 20.73 -9.58
CA ALA A 93 10.16 20.58 -10.81
C ALA A 93 9.64 19.14 -10.95
N ILE A 94 8.32 18.99 -11.07
CA ILE A 94 7.67 17.70 -11.26
C ILE A 94 7.55 17.42 -12.75
N HIS A 95 7.81 16.18 -13.15
CA HIS A 95 7.60 15.75 -14.52
C HIS A 95 6.14 15.99 -14.94
N PRO A 96 5.85 16.45 -16.18
CA PRO A 96 4.48 16.72 -16.63
C PRO A 96 3.52 15.54 -16.44
N ASP A 97 4.01 14.31 -16.65
CA ASP A 97 3.25 13.08 -16.45
C ASP A 97 3.31 12.51 -15.03
N GLY A 98 4.07 13.14 -14.11
CA GLY A 98 4.35 12.60 -12.78
C GLY A 98 3.09 12.35 -11.95
N TYR A 99 2.09 13.23 -12.04
CA TYR A 99 0.80 13.06 -11.36
C TYR A 99 -0.01 11.88 -11.92
N ARG A 100 0.01 11.70 -13.25
CA ARG A 100 -0.71 10.62 -13.92
C ARG A 100 -0.09 9.27 -13.59
N ASP A 101 1.24 9.18 -13.64
CA ASP A 101 1.96 7.95 -13.33
C ASP A 101 1.73 7.52 -11.89
N LEU A 102 1.68 8.48 -10.96
CA LEU A 102 1.36 8.21 -9.55
C LEU A 102 -0.07 7.69 -9.35
N PHE A 103 -1.05 8.30 -10.01
CA PHE A 103 -2.45 7.87 -9.98
C PHE A 103 -2.58 6.44 -10.50
N VAL A 104 -2.00 6.15 -11.66
CA VAL A 104 -2.05 4.82 -12.29
C VAL A 104 -1.35 3.76 -11.42
N THR A 105 -0.20 4.10 -10.84
CA THR A 105 0.58 3.20 -9.97
C THR A 105 -0.19 2.82 -8.71
N THR A 106 -1.07 3.69 -8.24
CA THR A 106 -1.89 3.45 -7.04
C THR A 106 -3.17 2.69 -7.38
N LEU A 107 -3.82 3.04 -8.49
CA LEU A 107 -5.09 2.46 -8.91
C LEU A 107 -4.97 1.00 -9.38
N ILE A 108 -3.92 0.66 -10.13
CA ILE A 108 -3.75 -0.70 -10.69
C ILE A 108 -3.68 -1.77 -9.59
N PRO A 109 -2.81 -1.66 -8.56
CA PRO A 109 -2.76 -2.62 -7.47
C PRO A 109 -4.10 -2.76 -6.73
N PHE A 110 -4.83 -1.65 -6.55
CA PHE A 110 -6.15 -1.68 -5.91
C PHE A 110 -7.16 -2.48 -6.74
N MET A 111 -7.23 -2.24 -8.05
CA MET A 111 -8.12 -2.98 -8.94
C MET A 111 -7.85 -4.49 -8.92
N ILE A 112 -6.57 -4.88 -8.89
CA ILE A 112 -6.16 -6.28 -8.77
C ILE A 112 -6.62 -6.86 -7.42
N GLY A 113 -6.40 -6.14 -6.32
CA GLY A 113 -6.83 -6.55 -4.99
C GLY A 113 -8.34 -6.74 -4.89
N ALA A 114 -9.13 -5.81 -5.44
CA ALA A 114 -10.59 -5.88 -5.47
C ALA A 114 -11.10 -7.09 -6.26
N LEU A 115 -10.49 -7.38 -7.43
CA LEU A 115 -10.82 -8.56 -8.25
C LEU A 115 -10.58 -9.87 -7.49
N ILE A 116 -9.43 -10.00 -6.84
CA ILE A 116 -9.09 -11.18 -6.04
C ILE A 116 -10.09 -11.35 -4.89
N TYR A 117 -10.41 -10.26 -4.18
CA TYR A 117 -11.35 -10.29 -3.06
C TYR A 117 -12.74 -10.72 -3.49
N TYR A 118 -13.31 -10.13 -4.56
CA TYR A 118 -14.63 -10.51 -5.06
C TYR A 118 -14.66 -11.95 -5.57
N GLY A 119 -13.61 -12.39 -6.25
CA GLY A 119 -13.47 -13.78 -6.69
C GLY A 119 -13.51 -14.76 -5.51
N TYR A 120 -12.79 -14.44 -4.43
CA TYR A 120 -12.78 -15.24 -3.21
C TYR A 120 -14.14 -15.23 -2.50
N LEU A 121 -14.76 -14.05 -2.34
CA LEU A 121 -16.05 -13.89 -1.68
C LEU A 121 -17.16 -14.64 -2.44
N PHE A 122 -17.18 -14.55 -3.77
CA PHE A 122 -18.15 -15.28 -4.59
C PHE A 122 -18.01 -16.81 -4.42
N CYS A 123 -16.78 -17.31 -4.37
CA CYS A 123 -16.51 -18.71 -4.08
C CYS A 123 -16.99 -19.12 -2.68
N GLN A 124 -16.71 -18.32 -1.65
CA GLN A 124 -17.19 -18.59 -0.28
C GLN A 124 -18.71 -18.61 -0.18
N VAL A 125 -19.40 -17.60 -0.74
CA VAL A 125 -20.87 -17.53 -0.71
C VAL A 125 -21.48 -18.74 -1.42
N ARG A 126 -20.90 -19.17 -2.55
CA ARG A 126 -21.38 -20.36 -3.27
C ARG A 126 -21.17 -21.64 -2.46
N GLN A 127 -20.06 -21.77 -1.73
CA GLN A 127 -19.82 -22.91 -0.84
C GLN A 127 -20.81 -22.92 0.33
N ASN A 128 -20.99 -21.79 1.00
CA ASN A 128 -21.92 -21.66 2.13
C ASN A 128 -23.37 -21.95 1.71
N ASN A 129 -23.81 -21.45 0.55
CA ASN A 129 -25.15 -21.75 0.04
C ASN A 129 -25.35 -23.24 -0.31
N ARG A 130 -24.30 -23.94 -0.75
CA ARG A 130 -24.37 -25.40 -0.98
C ARG A 130 -24.48 -26.17 0.32
N LEU A 131 -23.78 -25.73 1.37
CA LEU A 131 -23.87 -26.33 2.71
C LEU A 131 -25.26 -26.11 3.32
N LEU A 132 -25.80 -24.89 3.22
CA LEU A 132 -27.14 -24.55 3.70
C LEU A 132 -28.23 -25.39 3.03
N LYS A 133 -28.16 -25.60 1.70
CA LYS A 133 -29.12 -26.45 0.98
C LYS A 133 -29.08 -27.90 1.48
N ARG A 134 -27.89 -28.46 1.71
CA ARG A 134 -27.74 -29.83 2.24
C ARG A 134 -28.36 -29.99 3.62
N LEU A 135 -28.29 -28.96 4.48
CA LEU A 135 -28.89 -28.97 5.81
C LEU A 135 -30.41 -28.76 5.81
N GLN A 136 -30.99 -28.21 4.74
CA GLN A 136 -32.45 -28.07 4.57
C GLN A 136 -33.09 -29.30 3.93
N ASP A 137 -32.30 -30.11 3.23
CA ASP A 137 -32.75 -31.34 2.56
C ASP A 137 -32.61 -32.59 3.45
N GLU A 138 -32.05 -32.47 4.67
CA GLU A 138 -32.03 -33.48 5.76
C GLU A 138 -33.18 -33.24 6.76
#